data_AF-A0A2N1QPH7-F1
#
_entry.id   AF-A0A2N1QPH7-F1
#
_cell.length_a   1.000
_cell.length_b   1.000
_cell.length_c   1.000
_cell.angle_alpha   90.00
_cell.angle_beta   90.00
_cell.angle_gamma   90.00
#
_symmetry.space_group_name_H-M   'P 1'
#
loop_
_entity.id
_entity.type
_entity.pdbx_description
1 polymer ?
#
loop_
_entity_poly.entity_id
_entity_poly.type
_entity_poly.pdbx_seq_one_letter_code
_entity_poly.pdbx_strand_id
1 'polypeptide(L)'
;SINQSTRGVLVDYFGGRMDLRRKKLKVLHNLSFVEDPTRVIRGVRLEQRLGLTMEDNTLRLIRSCIRGGLLVRLSGFRLRSELELSFREKFPWAAARRMGELGVWDVLFPGIRIDESVRRTFRRLGAFIARISRDFPDFKGRQWLAFFSALLMESSENIRISALDRLNLSESERGIVVKCLSGLGAAEHTLGGRSSPLNSEIAAFLEGHDPLEAFFWSAATERWRVRRRILQYLTRLHRVRPILSGGDLLQLGYAATPRIGVILEKLRILRLDSVVQTREEEEEYVRKHFPL
;
A
#
# COMPACT_ATOMS: atom_id res chain seq x y z
N SER A 1 -4.39 -38.21 6.49
CA SER A 1 -4.47 -38.36 7.94
C SER A 1 -3.06 -38.29 8.49
N ILE A 2 -2.90 -37.72 9.68
CA ILE A 2 -1.63 -37.65 10.40
C ILE A 2 -1.52 -38.75 11.47
N ASN A 3 -2.58 -39.52 11.67
CA ASN A 3 -2.59 -40.66 12.58
C ASN A 3 -1.69 -41.77 12.02
N GLN A 4 -0.99 -42.47 12.90
CA GLN A 4 0.02 -43.46 12.54
C GLN A 4 -0.51 -44.56 11.61
N SER A 5 -1.74 -45.07 11.86
CA SER A 5 -2.36 -46.15 11.08
C SER A 5 -2.91 -45.73 9.72
N THR A 6 -3.15 -44.44 9.48
CA THR A 6 -3.75 -43.91 8.24
C THR A 6 -2.92 -42.78 7.66
N ARG A 7 -1.62 -42.75 7.98
CA ARG A 7 -0.74 -41.65 7.60
C ARG A 7 -0.71 -41.50 6.08
N GLY A 8 -0.96 -40.29 5.59
CA GLY A 8 -0.99 -39.99 4.15
C GLY A 8 -2.34 -40.24 3.46
N VAL A 9 -3.35 -40.81 4.14
CA VAL A 9 -4.70 -40.98 3.55
C VAL A 9 -5.37 -39.62 3.35
N LEU A 10 -5.68 -39.25 2.10
CA LEU A 10 -6.45 -38.04 1.81
C LEU A 10 -7.94 -38.30 2.04
N VAL A 11 -8.56 -37.52 2.93
CA VAL A 11 -10.00 -37.56 3.19
C VAL A 11 -10.65 -36.43 2.41
N ASP A 12 -11.52 -36.77 1.45
CA ASP A 12 -12.18 -35.81 0.56
C ASP A 12 -13.65 -36.17 0.36
N TYR A 13 -14.50 -35.77 1.30
CA TYR A 13 -15.94 -36.07 1.26
C TYR A 13 -16.71 -35.30 0.17
N PHE A 14 -16.19 -34.16 -0.27
CA PHE A 14 -16.90 -33.23 -1.14
C PHE A 14 -16.31 -33.15 -2.56
N GLY A 15 -15.30 -33.96 -2.86
CA GLY A 15 -14.66 -33.99 -4.18
C GLY A 15 -13.75 -32.80 -4.46
N GLY A 16 -13.20 -32.15 -3.43
CA GLY A 16 -12.30 -31.01 -3.55
C GLY A 16 -11.04 -31.30 -4.38
N ARG A 17 -10.53 -32.54 -4.36
CA ARG A 17 -9.40 -32.93 -5.23
C ARG A 17 -9.78 -32.88 -6.71
N MET A 18 -10.99 -33.31 -7.04
CA MET A 18 -11.50 -33.24 -8.42
C MET A 18 -11.73 -31.78 -8.82
N ASP A 19 -12.27 -30.95 -7.93
CA ASP A 19 -12.48 -29.54 -8.21
C ASP A 19 -11.17 -28.77 -8.41
N LEU A 20 -10.14 -29.05 -7.61
CA LEU A 20 -8.80 -28.51 -7.82
C LEU A 20 -8.22 -28.93 -9.18
N ARG A 21 -8.35 -30.21 -9.57
CA ARG A 21 -7.94 -30.68 -10.90
C ARG A 21 -8.69 -29.98 -12.03
N ARG A 22 -9.98 -29.70 -11.84
CA ARG A 22 -10.85 -29.00 -12.80
C ARG A 22 -10.77 -27.47 -12.70
N LYS A 23 -9.94 -26.94 -11.79
CA LYS A 23 -9.84 -25.51 -11.46
C LYS A 23 -11.19 -24.87 -11.13
N LYS A 24 -12.05 -25.57 -10.39
CA LYS A 24 -13.37 -25.07 -9.96
C LYS A 24 -13.34 -24.62 -8.50
N LEU A 25 -14.02 -23.51 -8.22
CA LEU A 25 -14.28 -23.05 -6.87
C LEU A 25 -15.77 -23.20 -6.57
N LYS A 26 -16.08 -23.97 -5.53
CA LYS A 26 -17.45 -24.31 -5.13
C LYS A 26 -17.69 -24.03 -3.65
N VAL A 27 -18.92 -23.65 -3.33
CA VAL A 27 -19.41 -23.72 -1.95
C VAL A 27 -19.84 -25.14 -1.61
N LEU A 28 -19.76 -25.49 -0.32
CA LEU A 28 -20.17 -26.81 0.16
C LEU A 28 -21.69 -27.00 0.20
N HIS A 29 -22.45 -25.92 0.45
CA HIS A 29 -23.92 -25.95 0.54
C HIS A 29 -24.52 -24.56 0.28
N ASN A 30 -25.83 -24.52 0.02
CA ASN A 30 -26.55 -23.32 -0.43
C ASN A 30 -26.58 -22.17 0.60
N LEU A 31 -26.49 -22.49 1.89
CA LEU A 31 -26.49 -21.48 2.96
C LEU A 31 -25.11 -20.87 3.24
N SER A 32 -24.06 -21.28 2.52
CA SER A 32 -22.68 -20.90 2.85
C SER A 32 -22.46 -19.38 2.93
N PHE A 33 -23.03 -18.60 2.01
CA PHE A 33 -22.89 -17.14 2.06
C PHE A 33 -23.85 -16.45 3.03
N VAL A 34 -24.92 -17.14 3.45
CA VAL A 34 -25.86 -16.63 4.46
C VAL A 34 -25.22 -16.70 5.84
N GLU A 35 -24.58 -17.84 6.15
CA GLU A 35 -23.83 -18.03 7.40
C GLU A 35 -22.62 -17.08 7.50
N ASP A 36 -21.91 -16.89 6.39
CA ASP A 36 -20.73 -16.04 6.37
C ASP A 36 -20.57 -15.31 5.03
N PRO A 37 -21.09 -14.06 4.94
CA PRO A 37 -20.96 -13.26 3.72
C PRO A 37 -19.51 -12.90 3.36
N THR A 38 -18.55 -12.99 4.30
CA THR A 38 -17.12 -12.74 3.98
C THR A 38 -16.58 -13.74 2.96
N ARG A 39 -17.20 -14.92 2.86
CA ARG A 39 -16.86 -15.96 1.87
C ARG A 39 -17.01 -15.47 0.43
N VAL A 40 -17.81 -14.43 0.16
CA VAL A 40 -17.90 -13.81 -1.19
C VAL A 40 -16.56 -13.19 -1.58
N ILE A 41 -16.03 -12.30 -0.73
CA ILE A 41 -14.76 -11.59 -0.96
C ILE A 41 -13.61 -12.59 -0.98
N ARG A 42 -13.60 -13.53 -0.02
CA ARG A 42 -12.63 -14.63 0.02
C ARG A 42 -12.68 -15.50 -1.24
N GLY A 43 -13.88 -15.81 -1.71
CA GLY A 43 -14.09 -16.60 -2.93
C GLY A 43 -13.48 -15.91 -4.14
N VAL A 44 -13.72 -14.61 -4.31
CA VAL A 44 -13.09 -13.81 -5.38
C VAL A 44 -11.57 -13.83 -5.24
N ARG A 45 -11.05 -13.62 -4.03
CA ARG A 45 -9.62 -13.65 -3.76
C ARG A 45 -8.99 -15.00 -4.15
N LEU A 46 -9.62 -16.12 -3.78
CA LEU A 46 -9.15 -17.46 -4.12
C LEU A 46 -9.27 -17.77 -5.61
N GLU A 47 -10.36 -17.36 -6.26
CA GLU A 47 -10.57 -17.47 -7.71
C GLU A 47 -9.38 -16.87 -8.45
N GLN A 48 -9.01 -15.63 -8.11
CA GLN A 48 -7.93 -14.91 -8.77
C GLN A 48 -6.54 -15.42 -8.38
N ARG A 49 -6.30 -15.73 -7.09
CA ARG A 49 -4.99 -16.20 -6.60
C ARG A 49 -4.60 -17.55 -7.20
N LEU A 50 -5.55 -18.48 -7.27
CA LEU A 50 -5.30 -19.86 -7.68
C LEU A 50 -5.65 -20.12 -9.15
N GLY A 51 -6.17 -19.13 -9.86
CA GLY A 51 -6.63 -19.30 -11.24
C GLY A 51 -7.78 -20.30 -11.36
N LEU A 52 -8.67 -20.30 -10.37
CA LEU A 52 -9.90 -21.11 -10.38
C LEU A 52 -11.01 -20.36 -11.09
N THR A 53 -12.12 -21.03 -11.35
CA THR A 53 -13.36 -20.44 -11.85
C THR A 53 -14.50 -20.88 -10.96
N MET A 54 -15.29 -19.92 -10.48
CA MET A 54 -16.48 -20.24 -9.70
C MET A 54 -17.48 -21.04 -10.53
N GLU A 55 -18.07 -22.07 -9.92
CA GLU A 55 -19.19 -22.80 -10.52
C GLU A 55 -20.45 -21.93 -10.61
N ASP A 56 -21.31 -22.19 -11.60
CA ASP A 56 -22.55 -21.47 -11.84
C ASP A 56 -23.45 -21.40 -10.60
N ASN A 57 -23.60 -22.49 -9.86
CA ASN A 57 -24.38 -22.47 -8.63
C ASN A 57 -23.77 -21.54 -7.57
N THR A 58 -22.44 -21.58 -7.42
CA THR A 58 -21.71 -20.68 -6.52
C THR A 58 -21.92 -19.22 -6.92
N LEU A 59 -21.83 -18.90 -8.21
CA LEU A 59 -22.09 -17.55 -8.73
C LEU A 59 -23.53 -17.11 -8.49
N ARG A 60 -24.53 -17.99 -8.70
CA ARG A 60 -25.93 -17.68 -8.39
C ARG A 60 -26.12 -17.33 -6.92
N LEU A 61 -25.51 -18.11 -6.01
CA LEU A 61 -25.61 -17.88 -4.57
C LEU A 61 -24.89 -16.59 -4.15
N ILE A 62 -23.74 -16.25 -4.76
CA ILE A 62 -23.08 -14.95 -4.54
C ILE A 62 -24.00 -13.80 -4.95
N ARG A 63 -24.59 -13.87 -6.15
CA ARG A 63 -25.52 -12.82 -6.63
C ARG A 63 -26.75 -12.68 -5.73
N SER A 64 -27.28 -13.78 -5.20
CA SER A 64 -28.37 -13.74 -4.22
C SER A 64 -27.93 -13.13 -2.89
N CYS A 65 -26.73 -13.44 -2.40
CA CYS A 65 -26.14 -12.84 -1.19
C CYS A 65 -25.98 -11.31 -1.33
N ILE A 66 -25.48 -10.85 -2.49
CA ILE A 66 -25.30 -9.43 -2.80
C ILE A 66 -26.64 -8.72 -2.88
N ARG A 67 -27.59 -9.24 -3.67
CA ARG A 67 -28.94 -8.67 -3.81
C ARG A 67 -29.73 -8.65 -2.49
N GLY A 68 -29.53 -9.66 -1.63
CA GLY A 68 -30.13 -9.72 -0.31
C GLY A 68 -29.50 -8.78 0.73
N GLY A 69 -28.49 -7.99 0.36
CA GLY A 69 -27.84 -7.01 1.24
C GLY A 69 -27.04 -7.63 2.39
N LEU A 70 -26.70 -8.92 2.31
CA LEU A 70 -26.01 -9.61 3.40
C LEU A 70 -24.59 -9.09 3.63
N LEU A 71 -23.93 -8.59 2.58
CA LEU A 71 -22.61 -7.95 2.70
C LEU A 71 -22.64 -6.66 3.53
N VAL A 72 -23.75 -5.91 3.50
CA VAL A 72 -23.90 -4.67 4.29
C VAL A 72 -23.89 -4.99 5.78
N ARG A 73 -24.40 -6.16 6.18
CA ARG A 73 -24.47 -6.62 7.58
C ARG A 73 -23.12 -7.05 8.17
N LEU A 74 -22.07 -7.18 7.35
CA LEU A 74 -20.74 -7.53 7.85
C LEU A 74 -20.19 -6.42 8.75
N SER A 75 -19.61 -6.78 9.90
CA SER A 75 -18.89 -5.79 10.70
C SER A 75 -17.72 -5.20 9.92
N GLY A 76 -17.37 -3.93 10.20
CA GLY A 76 -16.28 -3.23 9.51
C GLY A 76 -14.95 -3.98 9.61
N PHE A 77 -14.63 -4.55 10.77
CA PHE A 77 -13.42 -5.35 10.99
C PHE A 77 -13.33 -6.58 10.08
N ARG A 78 -14.44 -7.33 9.93
CA ARG A 78 -14.46 -8.55 9.10
C ARG A 78 -14.34 -8.21 7.62
N LEU A 79 -15.03 -7.15 7.19
CA LEU A 79 -14.93 -6.63 5.83
C LEU A 79 -13.50 -6.16 5.53
N ARG A 80 -12.95 -5.29 6.39
CA ARG A 80 -11.58 -4.79 6.32
C ARG A 80 -10.57 -5.92 6.19
N SER A 81 -10.69 -6.95 7.03
CA SER A 81 -9.75 -8.09 7.03
C SER A 81 -9.70 -8.79 5.66
N GLU A 82 -10.85 -9.02 5.01
CA GLU A 82 -10.87 -9.63 3.68
C GLU A 82 -10.37 -8.69 2.58
N LEU A 83 -10.64 -7.38 2.66
CA LEU A 83 -10.12 -6.40 1.71
C LEU A 83 -8.59 -6.26 1.83
N GLU A 84 -8.08 -6.19 3.05
CA GLU A 84 -6.65 -6.14 3.32
C GLU A 84 -5.93 -7.37 2.76
N LEU A 85 -6.47 -8.58 2.99
CA LEU A 85 -5.94 -9.80 2.39
C LEU A 85 -6.00 -9.74 0.85
N SER A 86 -7.09 -9.25 0.28
CA SER A 86 -7.28 -9.15 -1.17
C SER A 86 -6.29 -8.18 -1.82
N PHE A 87 -6.00 -7.05 -1.18
CA PHE A 87 -5.06 -6.05 -1.69
C PHE A 87 -3.59 -6.38 -1.42
N ARG A 88 -3.32 -7.39 -0.56
CA ARG A 88 -1.99 -7.97 -0.37
C ARG A 88 -1.68 -9.13 -1.33
N GLU A 89 -2.64 -9.58 -2.14
CA GLU A 89 -2.39 -10.62 -3.15
C GLU A 89 -1.42 -10.12 -4.25
N LYS A 90 -0.83 -11.06 -5.01
CA LYS A 90 0.12 -10.74 -6.08
C LYS A 90 -0.46 -9.84 -7.18
N PHE A 91 -1.76 -9.96 -7.45
CA PHE A 91 -2.47 -9.19 -8.47
C PHE A 91 -3.75 -8.53 -7.90
N PRO A 92 -3.62 -7.46 -7.07
CA PRO A 92 -4.75 -6.85 -6.38
C PRO A 92 -5.87 -6.36 -7.30
N TRP A 93 -5.50 -5.84 -8.47
CA TRP A 93 -6.46 -5.36 -9.47
C TRP A 93 -7.40 -6.47 -9.96
N ALA A 94 -6.93 -7.71 -10.09
CA ALA A 94 -7.76 -8.80 -10.59
C ALA A 94 -8.93 -9.08 -9.62
N ALA A 95 -8.63 -9.10 -8.31
CA ALA A 95 -9.65 -9.23 -7.27
C ALA A 95 -10.57 -8.01 -7.24
N ALA A 96 -10.01 -6.79 -7.31
CA ALA A 96 -10.80 -5.57 -7.28
C ALA A 96 -11.77 -5.45 -8.47
N ARG A 97 -11.29 -5.71 -9.68
CA ARG A 97 -12.13 -5.74 -10.88
C ARG A 97 -13.24 -6.80 -10.76
N ARG A 98 -12.88 -8.01 -10.30
CA ARG A 98 -13.84 -9.11 -10.16
C ARG A 98 -14.93 -8.84 -9.13
N MET A 99 -14.60 -8.16 -8.03
CA MET A 99 -15.59 -7.65 -7.08
C MET A 99 -16.55 -6.65 -7.73
N GLY A 100 -16.03 -5.77 -8.60
CA GLY A 100 -16.85 -4.85 -9.39
C GLY A 100 -17.80 -5.56 -10.36
N GLU A 101 -17.30 -6.54 -11.12
CA GLU A 101 -18.13 -7.36 -12.04
C GLU A 101 -19.28 -8.09 -11.33
N LEU A 102 -19.12 -8.41 -10.04
CA LEU A 102 -20.14 -9.08 -9.23
C LEU A 102 -21.08 -8.10 -8.52
N GLY A 103 -20.83 -6.79 -8.59
CA GLY A 103 -21.60 -5.75 -7.90
C GLY A 103 -21.29 -5.63 -6.40
N VAL A 104 -20.14 -6.15 -5.94
CA VAL A 104 -19.73 -6.07 -4.54
C VAL A 104 -19.50 -4.62 -4.12
N TRP A 105 -18.86 -3.82 -4.98
CA TRP A 105 -18.55 -2.43 -4.66
C TRP A 105 -19.79 -1.55 -4.56
N ASP A 106 -20.80 -1.77 -5.39
CA ASP A 106 -22.04 -1.00 -5.37
C ASP A 106 -22.81 -1.18 -4.05
N VAL A 107 -22.68 -2.35 -3.42
CA VAL A 107 -23.30 -2.65 -2.13
C VAL A 107 -22.44 -2.17 -0.96
N LEU A 108 -21.11 -2.30 -1.07
CA LEU A 108 -20.21 -1.91 0.02
C LEU A 108 -19.99 -0.39 0.10
N PHE A 109 -19.82 0.25 -1.05
CA PHE A 109 -19.50 1.67 -1.21
C PHE A 109 -20.38 2.28 -2.32
N PRO A 110 -21.68 2.53 -2.06
CA PRO A 110 -22.59 3.03 -3.08
C PRO A 110 -22.09 4.31 -3.75
N GLY A 111 -22.05 4.31 -5.09
CA GLY A 111 -21.61 5.45 -5.91
C GLY A 111 -20.11 5.49 -6.20
N ILE A 112 -19.33 4.50 -5.74
CA ILE A 112 -17.90 4.39 -6.03
C ILE A 112 -17.61 4.45 -7.53
N ARG A 113 -16.57 5.18 -7.90
CA ARG A 113 -16.14 5.35 -9.29
C ARG A 113 -14.83 4.63 -9.50
N ILE A 114 -14.84 3.66 -10.41
CA ILE A 114 -13.67 2.88 -10.81
C ILE A 114 -13.51 3.01 -12.32
N ASP A 115 -12.46 3.70 -12.74
CA ASP A 115 -12.15 3.96 -14.15
C ASP A 115 -10.76 3.43 -14.54
N GLU A 116 -10.26 3.83 -15.71
CA GLU A 116 -8.93 3.42 -16.17
C GLU A 116 -7.79 4.05 -15.34
N SER A 117 -8.01 5.21 -14.70
CA SER A 117 -7.02 5.81 -13.79
C SER A 117 -6.82 4.94 -12.55
N VAL A 118 -7.92 4.46 -11.95
CA VAL A 118 -7.89 3.50 -10.83
C VAL A 118 -7.11 2.26 -11.21
N ARG A 119 -7.46 1.66 -12.37
CA ARG A 119 -6.76 0.47 -12.88
C ARG A 119 -5.26 0.70 -13.04
N ARG A 120 -4.87 1.81 -13.65
CA ARG A 120 -3.48 2.17 -13.91
C ARG A 120 -2.71 2.34 -12.60
N THR A 121 -3.29 3.02 -11.63
CA THR A 121 -2.70 3.21 -10.29
C THR A 121 -2.51 1.88 -9.59
N PHE A 122 -3.52 1.00 -9.57
CA PHE A 122 -3.39 -0.37 -9.03
C PHE A 122 -2.25 -1.15 -9.68
N ARG A 123 -2.14 -1.11 -11.02
CA ARG A 123 -1.08 -1.82 -11.76
C ARG A 123 0.30 -1.27 -11.44
N ARG A 124 0.44 0.05 -11.30
CA ARG A 124 1.70 0.71 -10.93
C ARG A 124 2.11 0.35 -9.50
N LEU A 125 1.20 0.45 -8.53
CA LEU A 125 1.45 0.04 -7.14
C LEU A 125 1.92 -1.41 -7.06
N GLY A 126 1.20 -2.33 -7.72
CA GLY A 126 1.58 -3.74 -7.78
C GLY A 126 2.95 -3.97 -8.43
N ALA A 127 3.24 -3.27 -9.53
CA ALA A 127 4.54 -3.36 -10.19
C ALA A 127 5.69 -2.84 -9.31
N PHE A 128 5.48 -1.76 -8.56
CA PHE A 128 6.47 -1.22 -7.64
C PHE A 128 6.75 -2.19 -6.49
N ILE A 129 5.70 -2.72 -5.85
CA ILE A 129 5.87 -3.73 -4.79
C ILE A 129 6.62 -4.96 -5.33
N ALA A 130 6.27 -5.44 -6.53
CA ALA A 130 6.90 -6.63 -7.09
C ALA A 130 8.37 -6.44 -7.50
N ARG A 131 8.78 -5.22 -7.91
CA ARG A 131 10.09 -4.98 -8.56
C ARG A 131 11.09 -4.22 -7.69
N ILE A 132 10.63 -3.35 -6.80
CA ILE A 132 11.49 -2.38 -6.08
C ILE A 132 11.15 -2.24 -4.59
N SER A 133 10.31 -3.11 -4.02
CA SER A 133 9.90 -3.03 -2.60
C SER A 133 11.04 -3.20 -1.59
N ARG A 134 12.11 -3.92 -1.93
CA ARG A 134 13.27 -4.12 -1.03
C ARG A 134 13.92 -2.81 -0.61
N ASP A 135 13.80 -1.80 -1.46
CA ASP A 135 14.38 -0.50 -1.22
C ASP A 135 13.45 0.47 -0.50
N PHE A 136 12.17 0.14 -0.32
CA PHE A 136 11.20 1.03 0.30
C PHE A 136 11.36 1.12 1.83
N PRO A 137 10.85 2.21 2.45
CA PRO A 137 10.64 2.26 3.88
C PRO A 137 9.69 1.16 4.35
N ASP A 138 9.79 0.76 5.62
CA ASP A 138 8.85 -0.19 6.19
C ASP A 138 7.45 0.44 6.33
N PHE A 139 6.50 -0.11 5.56
CA PHE A 139 5.09 0.31 5.61
C PHE A 139 4.31 -0.32 6.77
N LYS A 140 4.93 -1.18 7.59
CA LYS A 140 4.32 -1.88 8.74
C LYS A 140 3.10 -2.71 8.33
N GLY A 141 3.14 -3.30 7.13
CA GLY A 141 2.03 -4.07 6.55
C GLY A 141 0.87 -3.23 5.98
N ARG A 142 0.89 -1.91 6.13
CA ARG A 142 -0.23 -1.01 5.78
C ARG A 142 -0.33 -0.67 4.28
N GLN A 143 0.51 -1.26 3.42
CA GLN A 143 0.50 -1.04 1.96
C GLN A 143 -0.86 -1.26 1.27
N TRP A 144 -1.74 -2.07 1.85
CA TRP A 144 -3.10 -2.25 1.36
C TRP A 144 -3.90 -0.93 1.35
N LEU A 145 -3.58 0.03 2.23
CA LEU A 145 -4.19 1.36 2.26
C LEU A 145 -3.90 2.14 0.98
N ALA A 146 -2.72 2.00 0.37
CA ALA A 146 -2.43 2.66 -0.90
C ALA A 146 -3.30 2.12 -2.05
N PHE A 147 -3.58 0.80 -2.06
CA PHE A 147 -4.53 0.20 -3.01
C PHE A 147 -5.97 0.62 -2.71
N PHE A 148 -6.33 0.73 -1.43
CA PHE A 148 -7.65 1.22 -1.04
C PHE A 148 -7.84 2.70 -1.40
N SER A 149 -6.83 3.56 -1.20
CA SER A 149 -6.81 4.93 -1.71
C SER A 149 -6.98 4.96 -3.22
N ALA A 150 -6.28 4.10 -3.96
CA ALA A 150 -6.47 4.00 -5.41
C ALA A 150 -7.90 3.62 -5.80
N LEU A 151 -8.57 2.75 -5.05
CA LEU A 151 -9.95 2.37 -5.31
C LEU A 151 -10.91 3.56 -5.19
N LEU A 152 -10.62 4.48 -4.27
CA LEU A 152 -11.45 5.63 -3.94
C LEU A 152 -11.09 6.91 -4.69
N MET A 153 -10.01 6.92 -5.49
CA MET A 153 -9.41 8.17 -5.99
C MET A 153 -10.33 8.99 -6.92
N GLU A 154 -11.24 8.33 -7.64
CA GLU A 154 -12.20 9.01 -8.52
C GLU A 154 -13.57 9.22 -7.86
N SER A 155 -13.74 8.77 -6.61
CA SER A 155 -15.01 8.89 -5.88
C SER A 155 -15.11 10.25 -5.19
N SER A 156 -16.34 10.72 -4.97
CA SER A 156 -16.60 11.98 -4.25
C SER A 156 -16.17 11.90 -2.78
N GLU A 157 -16.00 13.05 -2.14
CA GLU A 157 -15.58 13.14 -0.73
C GLU A 157 -16.53 12.40 0.22
N ASN A 158 -17.85 12.54 0.04
CA ASN A 158 -18.85 11.83 0.85
C ASN A 158 -18.68 10.31 0.79
N ILE A 159 -18.38 9.76 -0.40
CA ILE A 159 -18.15 8.33 -0.60
C ILE A 159 -16.85 7.91 0.08
N ARG A 160 -15.79 8.71 -0.05
CA ARG A 160 -14.51 8.45 0.63
C ARG A 160 -14.72 8.35 2.13
N ILE A 161 -15.36 9.34 2.75
CA ILE A 161 -15.63 9.37 4.20
C ILE A 161 -16.44 8.13 4.62
N SER A 162 -17.56 7.86 3.92
CA SER A 162 -18.40 6.70 4.21
C SER A 162 -17.64 5.38 4.11
N ALA A 163 -16.72 5.24 3.14
CA ALA A 163 -15.90 4.05 2.99
C ALA A 163 -14.89 3.88 4.15
N LEU A 164 -14.29 4.98 4.64
CA LEU A 164 -13.40 4.94 5.82
C LEU A 164 -14.14 4.52 7.09
N ASP A 165 -15.35 5.05 7.28
CA ASP A 165 -16.23 4.69 8.40
C ASP A 165 -16.64 3.22 8.33
N ARG A 166 -17.03 2.77 7.13
CA ARG A 166 -17.49 1.40 6.89
C ARG A 166 -16.45 0.34 7.23
N LEU A 167 -15.16 0.65 7.06
CA LEU A 167 -14.04 -0.25 7.36
C LEU A 167 -13.51 -0.13 8.80
N ASN A 168 -14.04 0.81 9.59
CA ASN A 168 -13.59 1.11 10.95
C ASN A 168 -12.06 1.33 11.01
N LEU A 169 -11.54 2.18 10.11
CA LEU A 169 -10.13 2.55 10.12
C LEU A 169 -9.79 3.38 11.36
N SER A 170 -8.60 3.16 11.92
CA SER A 170 -8.08 3.98 13.01
C SER A 170 -7.81 5.41 12.54
N GLU A 171 -7.70 6.36 13.46
CA GLU A 171 -7.43 7.77 13.15
C GLU A 171 -6.16 7.95 12.30
N SER A 172 -5.08 7.22 12.62
CA SER A 172 -3.85 7.22 11.85
C SER A 172 -4.05 6.72 10.41
N GLU A 173 -4.80 5.63 10.22
CA GLU A 173 -5.06 5.06 8.90
C GLU A 173 -5.98 5.96 8.07
N ARG A 174 -6.99 6.57 8.70
CA ARG A 174 -7.83 7.60 8.08
C ARG A 174 -6.98 8.77 7.59
N GLY A 175 -6.09 9.27 8.43
CA GLY A 175 -5.17 10.35 8.09
C GLY A 175 -4.33 10.04 6.85
N ILE A 176 -3.77 8.83 6.77
CA ILE A 176 -3.01 8.36 5.61
C ILE A 176 -3.88 8.35 4.35
N VAL A 177 -5.07 7.73 4.39
CA VAL A 177 -5.93 7.63 3.19
C VAL A 177 -6.39 9.01 2.72
N VAL A 178 -6.74 9.90 3.65
CA VAL A 178 -7.13 11.29 3.32
C VAL A 178 -5.96 12.00 2.64
N LYS A 179 -4.75 11.95 3.21
CA LYS A 179 -3.57 12.62 2.64
C LYS A 179 -3.12 12.00 1.30
N CYS A 180 -3.24 10.69 1.12
CA CYS A 180 -3.06 10.04 -0.18
C CYS A 180 -3.93 10.75 -1.24
N LEU A 181 -5.22 10.92 -0.94
CA LEU A 181 -6.22 11.41 -1.89
C LEU A 181 -6.21 12.93 -2.11
N SER A 182 -5.85 13.73 -1.10
CA SER A 182 -5.82 15.20 -1.20
C SER A 182 -4.44 15.78 -1.51
N GLY A 183 -3.36 15.08 -1.13
CA GLY A 183 -1.99 15.59 -1.21
C GLY A 183 -1.33 15.50 -2.59
N LEU A 184 -1.94 14.78 -3.54
CA LEU A 184 -1.35 14.57 -4.87
C LEU A 184 -1.10 15.90 -5.61
N GLY A 185 -2.03 16.85 -5.55
CA GLY A 185 -1.88 18.15 -6.20
C GLY A 185 -0.69 18.94 -5.66
N ALA A 186 -0.52 18.97 -4.34
CA ALA A 186 0.63 19.61 -3.69
C ALA A 186 1.95 18.91 -4.07
N ALA A 187 1.98 17.58 -4.07
CA ALA A 187 3.14 16.82 -4.52
C ALA A 187 3.48 17.11 -5.98
N GLU A 188 2.49 17.20 -6.87
CA GLU A 188 2.71 17.53 -8.28
C GLU A 188 3.15 18.97 -8.52
N HIS A 189 2.75 19.91 -7.67
CA HIS A 189 3.20 21.29 -7.71
C HIS A 189 4.67 21.38 -7.27
N THR A 190 4.96 20.92 -6.04
CA THR A 190 6.30 21.02 -5.43
C THR A 190 7.33 20.21 -6.19
N LEU A 191 7.02 18.95 -6.53
CA LEU A 191 7.95 18.04 -7.20
C LEU A 191 7.84 18.09 -8.73
N GLY A 192 6.97 18.91 -9.31
CA GLY A 192 6.75 19.00 -10.75
C GLY A 192 7.40 20.20 -11.45
N GLY A 193 7.98 21.13 -10.69
CA GLY A 193 8.61 22.34 -11.20
C GLY A 193 9.64 22.10 -12.31
N ARG A 194 9.80 23.10 -13.19
CA ARG A 194 10.74 23.09 -14.33
C ARG A 194 12.19 23.05 -13.86
N SER A 195 12.52 23.82 -12.81
CA SER A 195 13.80 23.72 -12.10
C SER A 195 13.93 22.31 -11.52
N SER A 196 15.11 21.69 -11.60
CA SER A 196 15.32 20.43 -10.91
C SER A 196 15.56 20.75 -9.43
N PRO A 197 14.63 20.43 -8.51
CA PRO A 197 14.87 20.61 -7.10
C PRO A 197 16.04 19.74 -6.68
N LEU A 198 16.76 20.20 -5.68
CA LEU A 198 17.83 19.46 -5.04
C LEU A 198 17.28 18.19 -4.38
N ASN A 199 18.14 17.20 -4.18
CA ASN A 199 17.72 15.95 -3.53
C ASN A 199 17.31 16.20 -2.08
N SER A 200 17.97 17.16 -1.41
CA SER A 200 17.62 17.62 -0.08
C SER A 200 16.21 18.23 -0.03
N GLU A 201 15.83 19.04 -1.02
CA GLU A 201 14.48 19.62 -1.12
C GLU A 201 13.41 18.55 -1.35
N ILE A 202 13.70 17.57 -2.22
CA ILE A 202 12.81 16.41 -2.44
C ILE A 202 12.63 15.63 -1.14
N ALA A 203 13.73 15.34 -0.43
CA ALA A 203 13.70 14.58 0.81
C ALA A 203 12.95 15.34 1.91
N ALA A 204 13.24 16.63 2.11
CA ALA A 204 12.60 17.46 3.12
C ALA A 204 11.08 17.54 2.91
N PHE A 205 10.62 17.69 1.66
CA PHE A 205 9.19 17.65 1.36
C PHE A 205 8.56 16.30 1.74
N LEU A 206 9.15 15.19 1.28
CA LEU A 206 8.57 13.86 1.47
C LEU A 206 8.70 13.29 2.89
N GLU A 207 9.63 13.79 3.71
CA GLU A 207 9.76 13.44 5.12
C GLU A 207 8.64 14.03 6.00
N GLY A 208 7.98 15.09 5.54
CA GLY A 208 6.78 15.63 6.19
C GLY A 208 5.53 14.75 6.06
N HIS A 209 5.62 13.60 5.39
CA HIS A 209 4.51 12.73 5.02
C HIS A 209 4.77 11.27 5.42
N ASP A 210 3.70 10.49 5.68
CA ASP A 210 3.87 9.04 5.83
C ASP A 210 4.37 8.46 4.48
N PRO A 211 5.37 7.56 4.48
CA PRO A 211 5.89 6.94 3.26
C PRO A 211 4.83 6.29 2.35
N LEU A 212 3.69 5.86 2.91
CA LEU A 212 2.58 5.34 2.12
C LEU A 212 1.89 6.39 1.26
N GLU A 213 1.85 7.65 1.72
CA GLU A 213 1.31 8.78 0.95
C GLU A 213 2.16 8.98 -0.30
N ALA A 214 3.48 9.07 -0.13
CA ALA A 214 4.45 9.15 -1.21
C ALA A 214 4.35 7.95 -2.15
N PHE A 215 4.23 6.73 -1.61
CA PHE A 215 4.08 5.52 -2.40
C PHE A 215 2.83 5.57 -3.29
N PHE A 216 1.68 5.98 -2.74
CA PHE A 216 0.46 6.19 -3.50
C PHE A 216 0.65 7.25 -4.60
N TRP A 217 1.17 8.44 -4.27
CA TRP A 217 1.35 9.52 -5.25
C TRP A 217 2.27 9.13 -6.40
N SER A 218 3.32 8.33 -6.13
CA SER A 218 4.22 7.83 -7.17
C SER A 218 3.48 7.01 -8.24
N ALA A 219 2.43 6.29 -7.85
CA ALA A 219 1.61 5.51 -8.76
C ALA A 219 0.49 6.35 -9.41
N ALA A 220 -0.13 7.25 -8.65
CA ALA A 220 -1.29 8.03 -9.06
C ALA A 220 -0.95 9.19 -10.01
N THR A 221 0.19 9.87 -9.83
CA THR A 221 0.58 10.99 -10.71
C THR A 221 0.76 10.53 -12.16
N GLU A 222 0.35 11.36 -13.11
CA GLU A 222 0.68 11.16 -14.54
C GLU A 222 1.97 11.87 -14.95
N ARG A 223 2.53 12.72 -14.09
CA ARG A 223 3.76 13.46 -14.36
C ARG A 223 4.97 12.59 -14.08
N TRP A 224 5.67 12.16 -15.14
CA TRP A 224 6.83 11.26 -15.02
C TRP A 224 7.94 11.81 -14.10
N ARG A 225 8.17 13.14 -14.10
CA ARG A 225 9.19 13.79 -13.27
C ARG A 225 8.85 13.67 -11.78
N VAL A 226 7.59 13.92 -11.41
CA VAL A 226 7.09 13.79 -10.04
C VAL A 226 7.27 12.35 -9.56
N ARG A 227 6.80 11.38 -10.35
CA ARG A 227 6.98 9.96 -10.06
C ARG A 227 8.44 9.58 -9.84
N ARG A 228 9.33 10.00 -10.75
CA ARG A 228 10.77 9.70 -10.66
C ARG A 228 11.37 10.24 -9.36
N ARG A 229 11.05 11.48 -8.99
CA ARG A 229 11.56 12.14 -7.77
C ARG A 229 11.05 11.43 -6.50
N ILE A 230 9.76 11.08 -6.46
CA ILE A 230 9.19 10.32 -5.33
C ILE A 230 9.85 8.94 -5.21
N LEU A 231 9.99 8.20 -6.32
CA LEU A 231 10.65 6.89 -6.29
C LEU A 231 12.14 6.99 -5.92
N GLN A 232 12.84 8.05 -6.32
CA GLN A 232 14.21 8.31 -5.91
C GLN A 232 14.31 8.48 -4.38
N TYR A 233 13.36 9.20 -3.77
CA TYR A 233 13.28 9.29 -2.31
C TYR A 233 12.99 7.95 -1.66
N LEU A 234 11.92 7.28 -2.09
CA LEU A 234 11.47 6.01 -1.53
C LEU A 234 12.50 4.89 -1.67
N THR A 235 13.39 4.93 -2.66
CA THR A 235 14.39 3.86 -2.86
C THR A 235 15.79 4.22 -2.34
N ARG A 236 16.13 5.50 -2.27
CA ARG A 236 17.50 5.94 -1.97
C ARG A 236 17.57 7.04 -0.92
N LEU A 237 16.96 8.20 -1.17
CA LEU A 237 17.23 9.40 -0.36
C LEU A 237 16.83 9.23 1.10
N HIS A 238 15.75 8.50 1.40
CA HIS A 238 15.32 8.26 2.80
C HIS A 238 16.36 7.51 3.65
N ARG A 239 17.31 6.81 3.03
CA ARG A 239 18.39 6.06 3.71
C ARG A 239 19.66 6.89 3.89
N VAL A 240 19.77 8.05 3.26
CA VAL A 240 20.98 8.87 3.34
C VAL A 240 21.11 9.42 4.76
N ARG A 241 22.27 9.17 5.35
CA ARG A 241 22.69 9.66 6.67
C ARG A 241 24.11 10.20 6.56
N PRO A 242 24.51 11.15 7.42
CA PRO A 242 25.91 11.53 7.59
C PRO A 242 26.81 10.30 7.80
N ILE A 243 28.05 10.32 7.32
CA ILE A 243 29.05 9.31 7.68
C ILE A 243 29.52 9.54 9.12
N LEU A 244 29.74 10.81 9.49
CA LEU A 244 30.05 11.19 10.85
C LEU A 244 28.82 10.99 11.74
N SER A 245 29.03 10.32 12.87
CA SER A 245 28.07 10.20 13.95
C SER A 245 28.24 11.31 14.97
N GLY A 246 27.27 11.45 15.88
CA GLY A 246 27.43 12.34 17.03
C GLY A 246 28.67 12.01 17.88
N GLY A 247 29.02 10.72 17.99
CA GLY A 247 30.23 10.29 18.70
C GLY A 247 31.53 10.74 18.03
N ASP A 248 31.56 10.74 16.70
CA ASP A 248 32.70 11.24 15.93
C ASP A 248 32.87 12.75 16.15
N LEU A 249 31.78 13.51 16.20
CA LEU A 249 31.82 14.95 16.50
C LEU A 249 32.33 15.22 17.93
N LEU A 250 31.98 14.39 18.92
CA LEU A 250 32.54 14.51 20.26
C LEU A 250 34.07 14.28 20.27
N GLN A 251 34.55 13.30 19.50
CA GLN A 251 35.99 13.03 19.37
C GLN A 251 36.74 14.16 18.66
N LEU A 252 36.06 14.90 17.78
CA LEU A 252 36.59 16.11 17.14
C LEU A 252 36.60 17.35 18.05
N GLY A 253 36.16 17.21 19.31
CA GLY A 253 36.22 18.27 20.34
C GLY A 253 34.93 19.06 20.54
N TYR A 254 33.83 18.70 19.86
CA TYR A 254 32.54 19.38 20.06
C TYR A 254 31.89 18.96 21.38
N ALA A 255 31.25 19.91 22.06
CA ALA A 255 30.48 19.63 23.28
C ALA A 255 29.13 18.96 22.95
N ALA A 256 28.68 18.07 23.85
CA ALA A 256 27.40 17.36 23.76
C ALA A 256 26.22 18.33 23.94
N THR A 257 25.86 19.03 22.85
CA THR A 257 24.84 20.08 22.82
C THR A 257 23.93 19.90 21.61
N PRO A 258 22.75 20.56 21.56
CA PRO A 258 21.87 20.54 20.39
C PRO A 258 22.56 20.94 19.07
N ARG A 259 23.70 21.66 19.15
CA ARG A 259 24.54 22.02 17.99
C ARG A 259 24.99 20.78 17.20
N ILE A 260 25.22 19.63 17.84
CA ILE A 260 25.55 18.37 17.16
C ILE A 260 24.46 17.98 16.16
N GLY A 261 23.18 18.08 16.56
CA GLY A 261 22.06 17.77 15.69
C GLY A 261 21.99 18.69 14.47
N VAL A 262 22.28 19.98 14.66
CA VAL A 262 22.34 20.97 13.56
C VAL A 262 23.46 20.62 12.56
N ILE A 263 24.64 20.23 13.06
CA ILE A 263 25.76 19.81 12.22
C ILE A 263 25.41 18.56 11.43
N LEU A 264 24.89 17.53 12.09
CA LEU A 264 24.50 16.27 11.45
C LEU A 264 23.41 16.47 10.38
N GLU A 265 22.42 17.31 10.65
CA GLU A 265 21.41 17.64 9.65
C GLU A 265 22.00 18.40 8.45
N LYS A 266 22.93 19.33 8.71
CA LYS A 266 23.63 20.04 7.62
C LYS A 266 24.47 19.08 6.78
N LEU A 267 25.20 18.16 7.39
CA LEU A 267 25.96 17.13 6.68
C LEU A 267 25.03 16.23 5.86
N ARG A 268 23.88 15.84 6.42
CA ARG A 268 22.88 15.04 5.70
C ARG A 268 22.39 15.76 4.44
N ILE A 269 22.09 17.05 4.52
CA ILE A 269 21.71 17.88 3.37
C ILE A 269 22.80 17.87 2.29
N LEU A 270 24.06 18.09 2.68
CA LEU A 270 25.20 18.09 1.73
C LEU A 270 25.39 16.72 1.07
N ARG A 271 25.19 15.63 1.81
CA ARG A 271 25.23 14.27 1.26
C ARG A 271 24.10 14.00 0.28
N LEU A 272 22.88 14.40 0.63
CA LEU A 272 21.72 14.27 -0.26
C LEU A 272 22.01 14.94 -1.60
N ASP A 273 22.62 16.12 -1.56
CA ASP A 273 22.97 16.91 -2.75
C ASP A 273 24.32 16.54 -3.38
N SER A 274 24.97 15.48 -2.89
CA SER A 274 26.25 14.98 -3.38
C SER A 274 27.39 16.01 -3.34
N VAL A 275 27.30 17.01 -2.45
CA VAL A 275 28.36 18.01 -2.20
C VAL A 275 29.49 17.40 -1.37
N VAL A 276 29.13 16.48 -0.48
CA VAL A 276 30.05 15.74 0.37
C VAL A 276 29.71 14.26 0.28
N GLN A 277 30.71 13.41 0.06
CA GLN A 277 30.54 11.98 -0.17
C GLN A 277 31.47 11.12 0.71
N THR A 278 32.64 11.65 1.09
CA THR A 278 33.63 10.93 1.92
C THR A 278 33.61 11.39 3.38
N ARG A 279 34.28 10.63 4.25
CA ARG A 279 34.40 10.99 5.68
C ARG A 279 35.27 12.23 5.83
N GLU A 280 36.36 12.30 5.08
CA GLU A 280 37.34 13.38 5.07
C GLU A 280 36.69 14.71 4.67
N GLU A 281 35.85 14.70 3.64
CA GLU A 281 35.09 15.88 3.20
C GLU A 281 34.08 16.36 4.26
N GLU A 282 33.43 15.44 5.01
CA GLU A 282 32.56 15.82 6.12
C GLU A 282 33.36 16.48 7.25
N GLU A 283 34.52 15.92 7.62
CA GLU A 283 35.39 16.49 8.65
C GLU A 283 35.91 17.87 8.27
N GLU A 284 36.37 18.04 7.03
CA GLU A 284 36.83 19.34 6.51
C GLU A 284 35.70 20.36 6.53
N TYR A 285 34.51 19.98 6.07
CA TYR A 285 33.35 20.86 6.08
C TYR A 285 33.00 21.32 7.50
N VAL A 286 32.99 20.38 8.45
CA VAL A 286 32.69 20.65 9.87
C VAL A 286 33.70 21.61 10.48
N ARG A 287 35.01 21.34 10.33
CA ARG A 287 36.08 22.22 10.84
C ARG A 287 36.00 23.63 10.26
N LYS A 288 35.66 23.75 8.97
CA LYS A 288 35.60 25.04 8.26
C LYS A 288 34.36 25.87 8.61
N HIS A 289 33.19 25.25 8.74
CA HIS A 289 31.92 25.98 8.88
C HIS A 289 31.37 26.01 10.31
N PHE A 290 31.88 25.15 11.19
CA PHE A 290 31.48 25.09 12.60
C PHE A 290 32.71 25.12 13.51
N PRO A 291 33.53 26.18 13.51
CA PRO A 291 34.69 26.24 14.41
C PRO A 291 34.26 26.10 15.88
N LEU A 292 35.14 25.48 16.68
CA LEU A 292 34.94 25.24 18.12
C LEU A 292 34.79 26.56 18.87
#